data_AF-A0A2W1JN23-F1
#
_entry.id   AF-A0A2W1JN23-F1
#
_cell.length_a   1.000
_cell.length_b   1.000
_cell.length_c   1.000
_cell.angle_alpha   90.00
_cell.angle_beta   90.00
_cell.angle_gamma   90.00
#
_symmetry.space_group_name_H-M   'P 1'
#
loop_
_entity.id
_entity.type
_entity.pdbx_description
1 polymer ?
#
loop_
_entity_poly.entity_id
_entity_poly.type
_entity_poly.pdbx_seq_one_letter_code
_entity_poly.pdbx_strand_id
1 'polypeptide(L)'
;MQPKLFLFLSGLSTVALLTTNLSIQAHQAIRRPASPTANLVAQAPGIPVRGCLTRPKQAPPEPNLETQFIPGTLTLDRFRQQPAPPSLSAEATRTNAPQATLDYVAQHHPVERIALAHPTNFGERYLLDYQGQPAYREPIIVLHETVISGPATLRLFQTNHPKNSQQASYHALIMRDGTIYYLVPPDKRAFGAGTSVFASSKGDETVSTNPSLSASVNNFAYHISFVSPPDGRRSGRSGHSGYTSPQYYSLAWLVSKTGVPEDRITTHRAVDRAGNRSDPRSFNRAGFLSLLQLYPKTNEVRIGCPGQSPAPSLQP
;
A
#
# COMPACT_ATOMS: atom_id res chain seq x y z
N MET A 1 64.75 15.01 12.98
CA MET A 1 65.29 16.36 12.72
C MET A 1 64.11 17.34 12.70
N GLN A 2 63.96 18.08 13.80
CA GLN A 2 63.24 19.37 13.90
C GLN A 2 64.05 20.47 13.15
N PRO A 3 63.52 21.67 12.78
CA PRO A 3 63.00 22.74 13.69
C PRO A 3 61.77 23.49 13.09
N LYS A 4 61.11 24.55 13.62
CA LYS A 4 61.17 25.51 14.74
C LYS A 4 59.75 26.17 14.77
N LEU A 5 58.98 26.11 15.86
CA LEU A 5 58.73 27.15 16.87
C LEU A 5 58.66 28.62 16.38
N PHE A 6 57.49 29.25 16.54
CA PHE A 6 57.35 30.67 16.90
C PHE A 6 56.19 30.87 17.87
N LEU A 7 56.53 31.42 19.04
CA LEU A 7 55.66 31.94 20.11
C LEU A 7 55.45 33.44 19.88
N PHE A 8 54.28 33.97 20.23
CA PHE A 8 54.16 35.35 20.73
C PHE A 8 53.07 35.43 21.80
N LEU A 9 53.46 35.95 22.98
CA LEU A 9 52.62 36.33 24.12
C LEU A 9 52.18 37.80 24.01
N SER A 10 50.97 38.09 24.51
CA SER A 10 50.62 39.24 25.39
C SER A 10 49.08 39.26 25.50
N GLY A 11 48.38 39.28 26.64
CA GLY A 11 48.73 39.81 27.95
C GLY A 11 48.19 41.23 28.10
N LEU A 12 46.94 41.39 28.59
CA LEU A 12 46.45 42.63 29.21
C LEU A 12 45.19 42.36 30.04
N SER A 13 45.35 42.46 31.36
CA SER A 13 44.31 42.62 32.37
C SER A 13 43.75 44.04 32.33
N THR A 14 42.45 44.22 32.59
CA THR A 14 41.97 45.46 33.21
C THR A 14 40.73 45.21 34.06
N VAL A 15 40.68 46.03 35.12
CA VAL A 15 39.91 45.94 36.36
C VAL A 15 38.45 46.38 36.18
N ALA A 16 37.63 45.87 37.09
CA ALA A 16 36.19 46.10 37.25
C ALA A 16 35.79 47.57 37.42
N LEU A 17 34.58 47.90 36.97
CA LEU A 17 33.76 48.97 37.53
C LEU A 17 32.36 48.44 37.83
N LEU A 18 31.96 48.49 39.10
CA LEU A 18 30.58 48.33 39.54
C LEU A 18 29.79 49.58 39.14
N THR A 19 28.68 49.38 38.43
CA THR A 19 27.56 50.32 38.43
C THR A 19 26.26 49.55 38.52
N THR A 20 25.58 49.71 39.66
CA THR A 20 24.20 49.28 39.88
C THR A 20 23.26 50.11 39.02
N ASN A 21 22.53 49.47 38.12
CA ASN A 21 21.31 50.03 37.54
C ASN A 21 20.20 49.01 37.70
N LEU A 22 19.27 49.30 38.62
CA LEU A 22 17.95 48.70 38.62
C LEU A 22 17.24 49.15 37.34
N SER A 23 16.87 48.20 36.49
CA SER A 23 15.85 48.39 35.47
C SER A 23 14.94 47.17 35.48
N ILE A 24 13.71 47.44 35.89
CA ILE A 24 12.57 46.55 35.81
C ILE A 24 12.29 46.32 34.32
N GLN A 25 12.62 45.14 33.81
CA GLN A 25 12.14 44.68 32.51
C GLN A 25 11.32 43.40 32.70
N ALA A 26 10.07 43.52 32.26
CA ALA A 26 9.05 42.50 32.29
C ALA A 26 9.56 41.17 31.69
N HIS A 27 9.29 40.08 32.41
CA HIS A 27 9.36 38.73 31.86
C HIS A 27 8.36 38.57 30.73
N GLN A 28 8.75 38.91 29.50
CA GLN A 28 8.18 38.27 28.33
C GLN A 28 8.86 36.91 28.19
N ALA A 29 8.17 35.88 28.67
CA ALA A 29 8.49 34.50 28.35
C ALA A 29 8.46 34.37 26.82
N ILE A 30 9.64 34.39 26.20
CA ILE A 30 9.84 33.96 24.81
C ILE A 30 9.46 32.48 24.81
N ARG A 31 8.19 32.21 24.48
CA ARG A 31 7.73 30.87 24.14
C ARG A 31 8.58 30.44 22.95
N ARG A 32 9.54 29.55 23.20
CA ARG A 32 10.07 28.68 22.16
C ARG A 32 8.88 28.14 21.37
N PRO A 33 8.86 28.24 20.03
CA PRO A 33 7.88 27.48 19.27
C PRO A 33 8.05 26.03 19.71
N ALA A 34 6.98 25.45 20.23
CA ALA A 34 6.95 24.04 20.54
C ALA A 34 7.42 23.32 19.28
N SER A 35 8.50 22.53 19.42
CA SER A 35 8.85 21.53 18.41
C SER A 35 7.55 20.86 18.00
N PRO A 36 7.26 20.67 16.70
CA PRO A 36 6.11 19.89 16.31
C PRO A 36 6.37 18.50 16.90
N THR A 37 5.68 18.19 17.99
CA THR A 37 5.53 16.85 18.49
C THR A 37 5.07 16.06 17.29
N ALA A 38 5.98 15.25 16.75
CA ALA A 38 5.66 14.24 15.76
C ALA A 38 4.43 13.53 16.32
N ASN A 39 3.29 13.72 15.66
CA ASN A 39 2.13 12.88 15.87
C ASN A 39 2.60 11.48 15.51
N LEU A 40 3.08 10.75 16.52
CA LEU A 40 3.19 9.31 16.51
C LEU A 40 1.80 8.83 16.18
N VAL A 41 1.57 8.57 14.89
CA VAL A 41 0.39 7.90 14.37
C VAL A 41 0.16 6.72 15.30
N ALA A 42 -0.95 6.76 16.05
CA ALA A 42 -1.33 5.70 16.97
C ALA A 42 -1.18 4.38 16.22
N GLN A 43 -0.23 3.54 16.66
CA GLN A 43 0.03 2.28 16.00
C GLN A 43 -1.25 1.46 16.10
N ALA A 44 -1.93 1.25 14.97
CA ALA A 44 -3.12 0.42 14.92
C ALA A 44 -2.77 -0.94 15.54
N PRO A 45 -3.63 -1.51 16.40
CA PRO A 45 -3.35 -2.80 16.99
C PRO A 45 -3.03 -3.79 15.87
N GLY A 46 -1.84 -4.36 15.97
CA GLY A 46 -1.61 -5.68 15.46
C GLY A 46 -0.95 -5.90 14.11
N ILE A 47 -0.34 -4.92 13.43
CA ILE A 47 0.87 -5.17 12.62
C ILE A 47 1.61 -3.82 12.51
N PRO A 48 2.82 -3.66 13.06
CA PRO A 48 3.50 -2.37 13.08
C PRO A 48 3.90 -1.92 11.67
N VAL A 49 3.92 -0.62 11.37
CA VAL A 49 4.32 -0.06 10.07
C VAL A 49 5.75 0.49 10.18
N ARG A 50 6.77 -0.31 9.83
CA ARG A 50 8.18 0.04 10.10
C ARG A 50 8.92 0.56 8.87
N GLY A 51 8.69 -0.01 7.69
CA GLY A 51 9.47 0.34 6.50
C GLY A 51 9.25 1.76 5.99
N CYS A 52 8.16 2.41 6.40
CA CYS A 52 7.91 3.81 6.08
C CYS A 52 8.91 4.78 6.74
N LEU A 53 9.61 4.32 7.78
CA LEU A 53 10.57 5.11 8.56
C LEU A 53 12.01 4.63 8.35
N THR A 54 12.23 3.59 7.54
CA THR A 54 13.53 2.95 7.37
C THR A 54 13.83 2.69 5.90
N ARG A 55 15.10 2.39 5.60
CA ARG A 55 15.53 1.90 4.30
C ARG A 55 15.53 0.36 4.33
N PRO A 56 15.29 -0.32 3.20
CA PRO A 56 15.52 -1.76 3.11
C PRO A 56 16.96 -2.11 3.49
N LYS A 57 17.14 -3.24 4.17
CA LYS A 57 18.48 -3.79 4.42
C LYS A 57 19.15 -4.14 3.10
N GLN A 58 20.46 -3.91 3.00
CA GLN A 58 21.24 -4.30 1.81
C GLN A 58 21.33 -5.82 1.65
N ALA A 59 21.25 -6.58 2.75
CA ALA A 59 21.16 -8.03 2.73
C ALA A 59 20.06 -8.46 3.73
N PRO A 60 18.78 -8.38 3.34
CA PRO A 60 17.69 -8.79 4.22
C PRO A 60 17.78 -10.30 4.48
N PRO A 61 17.58 -10.76 5.73
CA PRO A 61 17.58 -12.20 6.03
C PRO A 61 16.42 -12.91 5.31
N GLU A 62 16.58 -14.21 5.03
CA GLU A 62 15.50 -15.08 4.54
C GLU A 62 15.00 -16.00 5.68
N PRO A 63 13.70 -15.96 6.04
CA PRO A 63 12.68 -15.02 5.56
C PRO A 63 12.89 -13.61 6.12
N ASN A 64 12.33 -12.62 5.42
CA ASN A 64 12.22 -11.26 5.96
C ASN A 64 11.19 -11.25 7.10
N LEU A 65 11.63 -11.62 8.30
CA LEU A 65 10.82 -11.70 9.53
C LEU A 65 10.61 -10.34 10.20
N GLU A 66 10.77 -9.22 9.48
CA GLU A 66 10.56 -7.87 10.01
C GLU A 66 9.14 -7.65 10.56
N THR A 67 8.22 -8.54 10.19
CA THR A 67 6.84 -8.56 10.67
C THR A 67 6.64 -9.57 11.79
N GLN A 68 6.94 -9.19 13.04
CA GLN A 68 6.43 -9.89 14.21
C GLN A 68 5.08 -9.26 14.61
N PHE A 69 4.06 -10.10 14.82
CA PHE A 69 2.76 -9.69 15.32
C PHE A 69 2.40 -10.52 16.56
N ILE A 70 1.79 -9.88 17.56
CA ILE A 70 1.17 -10.53 18.72
C ILE A 70 -0.20 -11.06 18.30
N PRO A 71 -0.44 -12.38 18.23
CA PRO A 71 -1.77 -12.92 17.94
C PRO A 71 -2.85 -12.25 18.80
N GLY A 72 -3.75 -11.52 18.15
CA GLY A 72 -4.79 -10.67 18.75
C GLY A 72 -5.74 -10.14 17.67
N THR A 73 -6.89 -9.60 18.03
CA THR A 73 -7.99 -9.28 17.11
C THR A 73 -7.66 -8.15 16.14
N LEU A 74 -7.09 -8.50 14.99
CA LEU A 74 -7.14 -7.62 13.82
C LEU A 74 -8.60 -7.38 13.47
N THR A 75 -9.00 -6.11 13.45
CA THR A 75 -10.32 -5.68 12.96
C THR A 75 -10.22 -5.22 11.51
N LEU A 76 -11.37 -5.03 10.87
CA LEU A 76 -11.41 -4.52 9.49
C LEU A 76 -10.73 -3.15 9.35
N ASP A 77 -10.66 -2.35 10.41
CA ASP A 77 -9.98 -1.03 10.41
C ASP A 77 -8.50 -1.12 10.03
N ARG A 78 -7.87 -2.30 10.22
CA ARG A 78 -6.49 -2.54 9.77
C ARG A 78 -6.36 -2.53 8.24
N PHE A 79 -7.43 -2.87 7.54
CA PHE A 79 -7.45 -3.04 6.08
C PHE A 79 -8.24 -1.94 5.36
N ARG A 80 -9.31 -1.46 6.00
CA ARG A 80 -10.21 -0.43 5.50
C ARG A 80 -10.72 0.37 6.68
N GLN A 81 -10.34 1.64 6.76
CA GLN A 81 -10.83 2.55 7.79
C GLN A 81 -12.32 2.79 7.59
N GLN A 82 -13.07 2.97 8.68
CA GLN A 82 -14.46 3.39 8.54
C GLN A 82 -14.57 4.69 7.73
N PRO A 83 -15.60 4.82 6.88
CA PRO A 83 -15.79 6.03 6.10
C PRO A 83 -15.83 7.25 7.02
N ALA A 84 -15.09 8.30 6.67
CA ALA A 84 -15.43 9.62 7.18
C ALA A 84 -16.88 9.92 6.81
N PRO A 85 -17.65 10.64 7.66
CA PRO A 85 -19.01 11.02 7.31
C PRO A 85 -19.03 11.70 5.92
N PRO A 86 -20.04 11.42 5.09
CA PRO A 86 -20.05 11.86 3.70
C PRO A 86 -19.88 13.39 3.65
N SER A 87 -18.83 13.85 2.98
CA SER A 87 -18.78 15.24 2.52
C SER A 87 -19.78 15.34 1.38
N LEU A 88 -20.75 16.24 1.53
CA LEU A 88 -21.81 16.51 0.56
C LEU A 88 -21.20 17.19 -0.68
N SER A 89 -20.54 16.42 -1.54
CA SER A 89 -20.14 16.87 -2.88
C SER A 89 -19.79 15.68 -3.77
N ALA A 90 -20.82 14.97 -4.24
CA ALA A 90 -20.69 14.14 -5.43
C ALA A 90 -21.92 14.43 -6.29
N GLU A 91 -21.73 15.26 -7.32
CA GLU A 91 -22.68 15.36 -8.42
C GLU A 91 -22.88 13.95 -9.00
N ALA A 92 -24.11 13.45 -8.92
CA ALA A 92 -24.48 12.21 -9.56
C ALA A 92 -24.32 12.40 -11.07
N THR A 93 -23.24 11.85 -11.64
CA THR A 93 -23.14 11.71 -13.09
C THR A 93 -24.32 10.85 -13.52
N ARG A 94 -25.18 11.35 -14.41
CA ARG A 94 -26.32 10.58 -14.92
C ARG A 94 -25.77 9.35 -15.64
N THR A 95 -25.97 8.18 -15.06
CA THR A 95 -25.54 6.91 -15.64
C THR A 95 -26.72 6.28 -16.38
N ASN A 96 -26.50 5.80 -17.61
CA ASN A 96 -27.51 5.07 -18.39
C ASN A 96 -27.68 3.61 -17.92
N ALA A 97 -27.37 3.31 -16.66
CA ALA A 97 -27.46 1.96 -16.12
C ALA A 97 -28.93 1.60 -15.86
N PRO A 98 -29.34 0.33 -16.04
CA PRO A 98 -30.68 -0.12 -15.67
C PRO A 98 -30.98 0.15 -14.20
N GLN A 99 -32.21 0.56 -13.86
CA GLN A 99 -32.60 0.87 -12.48
C GLN A 99 -32.29 -0.27 -11.51
N ALA A 100 -32.57 -1.52 -11.90
CA ALA A 100 -32.26 -2.69 -11.09
C ALA A 100 -30.75 -2.83 -10.76
N THR A 101 -29.86 -2.39 -11.66
CA THR A 101 -28.42 -2.36 -11.40
C THR A 101 -28.07 -1.26 -10.40
N LEU A 102 -28.69 -0.09 -10.52
CA LEU A 102 -28.50 1.01 -9.56
C LEU A 102 -28.97 0.61 -8.16
N ASP A 103 -30.14 -0.03 -8.08
CA ASP A 103 -30.71 -0.52 -6.82
C ASP A 103 -29.80 -1.58 -6.18
N TYR A 104 -29.28 -2.51 -6.99
CA TYR A 104 -28.32 -3.50 -6.52
C TYR A 104 -27.04 -2.84 -6.00
N VAL A 105 -26.44 -1.92 -6.75
CA VAL A 105 -25.21 -1.21 -6.35
C VAL A 105 -25.40 -0.45 -5.05
N ALA A 106 -26.53 0.25 -4.89
CA ALA A 106 -26.85 1.03 -3.70
C ALA A 106 -26.94 0.15 -2.44
N GLN A 107 -27.35 -1.11 -2.58
CA GLN A 107 -27.52 -2.06 -1.48
C GLN A 107 -26.35 -3.05 -1.34
N HIS A 108 -25.45 -3.09 -2.33
CA HIS A 108 -24.38 -4.09 -2.37
C HIS A 108 -23.29 -3.75 -1.36
N HIS A 109 -23.27 -4.53 -0.28
CA HIS A 109 -22.19 -4.58 0.69
C HIS A 109 -21.64 -6.00 0.74
N PRO A 110 -20.46 -6.26 0.15
CA PRO A 110 -19.91 -7.61 0.15
C PRO A 110 -19.62 -8.06 1.58
N VAL A 111 -19.73 -9.36 1.79
CA VAL A 111 -19.30 -9.98 3.05
C VAL A 111 -17.79 -9.84 3.15
N GLU A 112 -17.30 -9.20 4.22
CA GLU A 112 -15.87 -9.00 4.47
C GLU A 112 -15.35 -9.98 5.54
N ARG A 113 -14.16 -10.55 5.32
CA ARG A 113 -13.48 -11.49 6.23
C ARG A 113 -11.98 -11.20 6.31
N ILE A 114 -11.36 -11.53 7.43
CA ILE A 114 -9.91 -11.46 7.59
C ILE A 114 -9.36 -12.89 7.57
N ALA A 115 -8.37 -13.13 6.73
CA ALA A 115 -7.61 -14.38 6.69
C ALA A 115 -6.13 -14.07 6.45
N LEU A 116 -5.51 -13.44 7.44
CA LEU A 116 -4.15 -12.91 7.35
C LEU A 116 -3.17 -13.94 6.76
N ALA A 117 -2.37 -13.51 5.78
CA ALA A 117 -1.27 -14.31 5.27
C ALA A 117 -0.23 -14.58 6.37
N HIS A 118 0.56 -15.63 6.22
CA HIS A 118 1.68 -15.89 7.11
C HIS A 118 2.67 -14.70 7.05
N PRO A 119 3.29 -14.28 8.16
CA PRO A 119 4.24 -13.15 8.18
C PRO A 119 5.43 -13.25 7.23
N THR A 120 5.75 -14.46 6.75
CA THR A 120 6.80 -14.66 5.75
C THR A 120 6.34 -14.40 4.31
N ASN A 121 5.03 -14.24 4.07
CA ASN A 121 4.45 -14.01 2.74
C ASN A 121 4.16 -12.54 2.46
N PHE A 122 4.57 -11.60 3.29
CA PHE A 122 4.48 -10.16 3.02
C PHE A 122 5.59 -9.41 3.77
N GLY A 123 5.86 -8.18 3.38
CA GLY A 123 6.92 -7.38 3.99
C GLY A 123 6.52 -5.93 4.17
N GLU A 124 7.52 -5.09 4.46
CA GLU A 124 7.33 -3.66 4.55
C GLU A 124 7.23 -3.02 3.15
N ARG A 125 6.50 -1.90 3.09
CA ARG A 125 6.66 -0.87 2.05
C ARG A 125 7.72 0.12 2.51
N TYR A 126 8.51 0.63 1.57
CA TYR A 126 9.58 1.57 1.86
C TYR A 126 9.42 2.86 1.05
N LEU A 127 9.82 3.99 1.65
CA LEU A 127 9.89 5.29 0.98
C LEU A 127 11.23 5.54 0.28
N LEU A 128 12.22 4.72 0.61
CA LEU A 128 13.52 4.67 -0.05
C LEU A 128 13.77 3.26 -0.59
N ASP A 129 14.44 3.17 -1.73
CA ASP A 129 14.84 1.88 -2.31
C ASP A 129 16.10 1.33 -1.61
N TYR A 130 16.59 0.17 -2.05
CA TYR A 130 17.76 -0.44 -1.40
C TYR A 130 19.05 0.37 -1.60
N GLN A 131 19.10 1.32 -2.56
CA GLN A 131 20.20 2.27 -2.80
C GLN A 131 20.01 3.61 -2.07
N GLY A 132 18.84 3.85 -1.48
CA GLY A 132 18.51 5.08 -0.78
C GLY A 132 17.85 6.14 -1.66
N GLN A 133 17.43 5.79 -2.88
CA GLN A 133 16.70 6.70 -3.77
C GLN A 133 15.20 6.73 -3.43
N PRO A 134 14.47 7.80 -3.79
CA PRO A 134 13.03 7.88 -3.58
C PRO A 134 12.23 6.73 -4.23
N ALA A 135 11.58 5.92 -3.40
CA ALA A 135 10.78 4.77 -3.81
C ALA A 135 9.27 5.02 -3.79
N TYR A 136 8.83 6.23 -3.43
CA TYR A 136 7.42 6.60 -3.48
C TYR A 136 6.90 6.59 -4.92
N ARG A 137 5.76 5.96 -5.13
CA ARG A 137 4.97 5.97 -6.37
C ARG A 137 3.50 6.04 -5.98
N GLU A 138 2.69 6.65 -6.84
CA GLU A 138 1.23 6.65 -6.64
C GLU A 138 0.71 5.20 -6.63
N PRO A 139 -0.24 4.86 -5.75
CA PRO A 139 -0.78 3.51 -5.70
C PRO A 139 -1.36 3.04 -7.04
N ILE A 140 -1.22 1.74 -7.31
CA ILE A 140 -1.89 1.06 -8.42
C ILE A 140 -2.70 -0.13 -7.90
N ILE A 141 -3.71 -0.54 -8.65
CA ILE A 141 -4.40 -1.82 -8.42
C ILE A 141 -3.87 -2.83 -9.43
N VAL A 142 -3.36 -3.97 -8.96
CA VAL A 142 -2.97 -5.09 -9.83
C VAL A 142 -3.96 -6.23 -9.63
N LEU A 143 -4.67 -6.57 -10.71
CA LEU A 143 -5.64 -7.65 -10.72
C LEU A 143 -4.98 -8.98 -11.06
N HIS A 144 -5.38 -10.01 -10.32
CA HIS A 144 -4.88 -11.37 -10.41
C HIS A 144 -6.02 -12.39 -10.49
N GLU A 145 -5.65 -13.64 -10.73
CA GLU A 145 -6.50 -14.79 -10.47
C GLU A 145 -5.73 -15.86 -9.69
N THR A 146 -6.42 -16.78 -9.02
CA THR A 146 -5.77 -17.77 -8.15
C THR A 146 -5.30 -19.03 -8.86
N VAL A 147 -5.89 -19.40 -10.00
CA VAL A 147 -5.75 -20.70 -10.70
C VAL A 147 -6.00 -21.96 -9.85
N ILE A 148 -6.40 -21.79 -8.58
CA ILE A 148 -6.78 -22.83 -7.61
C ILE A 148 -8.05 -22.38 -6.86
N SER A 149 -8.61 -23.24 -6.01
CA SER A 149 -9.81 -22.87 -5.23
C SER A 149 -9.50 -21.85 -4.13
N GLY A 150 -10.50 -21.06 -3.73
CA GLY A 150 -10.35 -20.09 -2.64
C GLY A 150 -9.77 -20.68 -1.35
N PRO A 151 -10.30 -21.81 -0.81
CA PRO A 151 -9.72 -22.45 0.37
C PRO A 151 -8.26 -22.89 0.18
N ALA A 152 -7.86 -23.32 -1.02
CA ALA A 152 -6.47 -23.66 -1.31
C ALA A 152 -5.57 -22.42 -1.36
N THR A 153 -6.06 -21.30 -1.92
CA THR A 153 -5.34 -20.02 -1.89
C THR A 153 -5.13 -19.51 -0.48
N LEU A 154 -6.16 -19.55 0.37
CA LEU A 154 -6.04 -19.14 1.77
C LEU A 154 -4.96 -19.96 2.50
N ARG A 155 -5.00 -21.30 2.37
CA ARG A 155 -3.97 -22.17 2.95
C ARG A 155 -2.57 -21.89 2.41
N LEU A 156 -2.43 -21.67 1.09
CA LEU A 156 -1.15 -21.33 0.48
C LEU A 156 -0.57 -20.06 1.14
N PHE A 157 -1.35 -18.99 1.24
CA PHE A 157 -0.85 -17.74 1.82
C PHE A 157 -0.66 -17.79 3.33
N GLN A 158 -1.34 -18.70 4.04
CA GLN A 158 -1.14 -18.96 5.47
C GLN A 158 0.01 -19.94 5.76
N THR A 159 0.60 -20.55 4.73
CA THR A 159 1.75 -21.44 4.87
C THR A 159 3.04 -20.64 5.04
N ASN A 160 3.93 -21.09 5.92
CA ASN A 160 5.24 -20.48 6.09
C ASN A 160 6.14 -20.72 4.86
N HIS A 161 6.58 -19.65 4.19
CA HIS A 161 7.55 -19.71 3.08
C HIS A 161 8.84 -18.95 3.44
N PRO A 162 9.87 -19.64 3.96
CA PRO A 162 11.09 -18.97 4.40
C PRO A 162 11.94 -18.43 3.25
N LYS A 163 11.83 -19.02 2.05
CA LYS A 163 12.63 -18.65 0.87
C LYS A 163 11.90 -17.61 0.03
N ASN A 164 12.60 -16.56 -0.41
CA ASN A 164 12.00 -15.49 -1.24
C ASN A 164 11.30 -16.03 -2.50
N SER A 165 11.82 -17.11 -3.10
CA SER A 165 11.25 -17.73 -4.30
C SER A 165 9.91 -18.46 -4.07
N GLN A 166 9.55 -18.73 -2.83
CA GLN A 166 8.31 -19.43 -2.45
C GLN A 166 7.23 -18.48 -1.92
N GLN A 167 7.61 -17.24 -1.63
CA GLN A 167 6.73 -16.27 -1.01
C GLN A 167 5.73 -15.71 -2.02
N ALA A 168 4.45 -15.71 -1.64
CA ALA A 168 3.38 -15.16 -2.45
C ALA A 168 2.23 -14.70 -1.56
N SER A 169 1.62 -13.58 -1.92
CA SER A 169 0.39 -13.08 -1.27
C SER A 169 -0.30 -12.02 -2.11
N TYR A 170 -1.56 -11.77 -1.78
CA TYR A 170 -2.33 -10.62 -2.27
C TYR A 170 -2.83 -9.81 -1.08
N HIS A 171 -3.38 -8.63 -1.33
CA HIS A 171 -4.02 -7.84 -0.27
C HIS A 171 -5.46 -8.31 -0.04
N ALA A 172 -6.17 -8.59 -1.14
CA ALA A 172 -7.53 -9.09 -1.11
C ALA A 172 -7.74 -10.28 -2.05
N LEU A 173 -8.61 -11.20 -1.63
CA LEU A 173 -9.10 -12.32 -2.42
C LEU A 173 -10.62 -12.23 -2.49
N ILE A 174 -11.18 -12.18 -3.70
CA ILE A 174 -12.62 -12.18 -3.92
C ILE A 174 -13.06 -13.60 -4.25
N MET A 175 -13.90 -14.16 -3.40
CA MET A 175 -14.49 -15.49 -3.55
C MET A 175 -15.53 -15.51 -4.65
N ARG A 176 -15.96 -16.72 -5.05
CA ARG A 176 -16.89 -16.91 -6.17
C ARG A 176 -18.28 -16.33 -5.93
N ASP A 177 -18.66 -16.20 -4.66
CA ASP A 177 -19.90 -15.61 -4.16
C ASP A 177 -19.80 -14.09 -3.92
N GLY A 178 -18.63 -13.47 -4.14
CA GLY A 178 -18.40 -12.05 -3.86
C GLY A 178 -17.82 -11.75 -2.48
N THR A 179 -17.67 -12.75 -1.59
CA THR A 179 -17.03 -12.52 -0.29
C THR A 179 -15.59 -12.02 -0.47
N ILE A 180 -15.22 -10.93 0.22
CA ILE A 180 -13.87 -10.36 0.20
C ILE A 180 -13.10 -10.87 1.43
N TYR A 181 -11.99 -11.55 1.19
CA TYR A 181 -11.01 -11.89 2.21
C TYR A 181 -9.83 -10.93 2.16
N TYR A 182 -9.56 -10.28 3.27
CA TYR A 182 -8.37 -9.47 3.48
C TYR A 182 -7.22 -10.30 4.04
N LEU A 183 -6.08 -10.22 3.37
CA LEU A 183 -4.94 -11.12 3.56
C LEU A 183 -3.67 -10.37 3.99
N VAL A 184 -3.42 -9.20 3.41
CA VAL A 184 -2.26 -8.34 3.71
C VAL A 184 -2.74 -6.89 3.85
N PRO A 185 -2.40 -6.18 4.94
CA PRO A 185 -2.84 -4.79 5.11
C PRO A 185 -2.29 -3.85 4.02
N PRO A 186 -3.01 -2.76 3.68
CA PRO A 186 -2.68 -1.91 2.53
C PRO A 186 -1.36 -1.12 2.65
N ASP A 187 -0.86 -0.88 3.85
CA ASP A 187 0.47 -0.31 4.15
C ASP A 187 1.59 -1.34 4.15
N LYS A 188 1.26 -2.64 4.00
CA LYS A 188 2.23 -3.71 3.81
C LYS A 188 2.40 -4.07 2.36
N ARG A 189 3.56 -4.64 2.05
CA ARG A 189 3.94 -5.08 0.71
C ARG A 189 3.57 -6.55 0.57
N ALA A 190 2.50 -6.83 -0.17
CA ALA A 190 2.22 -8.19 -0.63
C ALA A 190 3.18 -8.61 -1.74
N PHE A 191 3.36 -9.91 -1.94
CA PHE A 191 4.26 -10.48 -2.94
C PHE A 191 3.48 -11.03 -4.13
N GLY A 192 2.86 -10.12 -4.90
CA GLY A 192 1.87 -10.48 -5.91
C GLY A 192 2.39 -10.49 -7.36
N ALA A 193 3.37 -9.64 -7.70
CA ALA A 193 3.72 -9.36 -9.11
C ALA A 193 5.09 -9.85 -9.59
N GLY A 194 5.99 -10.31 -8.70
CA GLY A 194 7.36 -10.68 -9.08
C GLY A 194 8.10 -9.58 -9.87
N THR A 195 8.92 -9.96 -10.85
CA THR A 195 9.61 -9.05 -11.78
C THR A 195 8.59 -8.27 -12.62
N SER A 196 8.41 -6.99 -12.31
CA SER A 196 7.30 -6.21 -12.86
C SER A 196 7.57 -4.71 -12.98
N VAL A 197 6.91 -4.09 -13.96
CA VAL A 197 6.98 -2.65 -14.26
C VAL A 197 5.59 -2.17 -14.69
N PHE A 198 5.13 -1.06 -14.12
CA PHE A 198 3.91 -0.38 -14.54
C PHE A 198 4.25 0.78 -15.47
N ALA A 199 3.86 0.69 -16.74
CA ALA A 199 4.00 1.78 -17.68
C ALA A 199 2.84 2.76 -17.51
N SER A 200 3.15 4.03 -17.20
CA SER A 200 2.17 5.11 -17.07
C SER A 200 2.54 6.30 -17.95
N SER A 201 1.72 7.35 -17.94
CA SER A 201 2.05 8.64 -18.57
C SER A 201 3.31 9.29 -17.99
N LYS A 202 3.75 8.87 -16.80
CA LYS A 202 4.98 9.32 -16.13
C LYS A 202 6.20 8.45 -16.48
N GLY A 203 6.04 7.48 -17.38
CA GLY A 203 7.06 6.50 -17.74
C GLY A 203 6.92 5.17 -16.98
N ASP A 204 7.99 4.40 -16.97
CA ASP A 204 8.04 3.09 -16.31
C ASP A 204 8.22 3.24 -14.80
N GLU A 205 7.27 2.72 -14.03
CA GLU A 205 7.24 2.74 -12.57
C GLU A 205 7.57 1.35 -12.00
N THR A 206 8.66 1.27 -11.23
CA THR A 206 9.06 0.07 -10.47
C THR A 206 9.98 0.47 -9.31
N VAL A 207 10.12 -0.40 -8.30
CA VAL A 207 10.98 -0.16 -7.13
C VAL A 207 11.79 -1.42 -6.84
N SER A 208 13.07 -1.27 -6.52
CA SER A 208 13.90 -2.35 -5.99
C SER A 208 14.10 -2.20 -4.48
N THR A 209 13.52 -3.11 -3.70
CA THR A 209 13.66 -3.12 -2.23
C THR A 209 14.64 -4.17 -1.74
N ASN A 210 15.26 -4.94 -2.63
CA ASN A 210 16.21 -5.99 -2.30
C ASN A 210 17.18 -6.17 -3.48
N PRO A 211 18.51 -6.05 -3.29
CA PRO A 211 19.46 -6.21 -4.38
C PRO A 211 19.51 -7.61 -5.00
N SER A 212 19.06 -8.64 -4.29
CA SER A 212 19.01 -10.01 -4.83
C SER A 212 17.75 -10.33 -5.64
N LEU A 213 16.79 -9.39 -5.70
CA LEU A 213 15.52 -9.57 -6.40
C LEU A 213 15.36 -8.51 -7.49
N SER A 214 14.70 -8.90 -8.57
CA SER A 214 14.29 -7.95 -9.62
C SER A 214 13.37 -6.86 -9.06
N ALA A 215 13.44 -5.68 -9.67
CA ALA A 215 12.51 -4.59 -9.37
C ALA A 215 11.05 -5.02 -9.61
N SER A 216 10.15 -4.47 -8.80
CA SER A 216 8.76 -4.88 -8.77
C SER A 216 7.82 -3.72 -8.43
N VAL A 217 6.58 -3.82 -8.90
CA VAL A 217 5.50 -2.92 -8.50
C VAL A 217 4.99 -3.20 -7.07
N ASN A 218 5.37 -4.32 -6.45
CA ASN A 218 4.88 -4.75 -5.14
C ASN A 218 4.97 -3.64 -4.06
N ASN A 219 5.98 -2.75 -4.12
CA ASN A 219 6.16 -1.67 -3.13
C ASN A 219 5.04 -0.62 -3.12
N PHE A 220 4.29 -0.45 -4.23
CA PHE A 220 3.20 0.53 -4.35
C PHE A 220 1.89 -0.05 -4.92
N ALA A 221 1.86 -1.33 -5.28
CA ALA A 221 0.66 -2.01 -5.75
C ALA A 221 -0.22 -2.51 -4.59
N TYR A 222 -1.54 -2.41 -4.78
CA TYR A 222 -2.54 -3.15 -4.02
C TYR A 222 -3.09 -4.27 -4.89
N HIS A 223 -2.90 -5.50 -4.44
CA HIS A 223 -3.12 -6.71 -5.22
C HIS A 223 -4.48 -7.32 -4.86
N ILE A 224 -5.35 -7.48 -5.85
CA ILE A 224 -6.68 -8.08 -5.70
C ILE A 224 -6.76 -9.30 -6.62
N SER A 225 -7.13 -10.45 -6.08
CA SER A 225 -7.26 -11.67 -6.87
C SER A 225 -8.70 -12.18 -6.90
N PHE A 226 -9.13 -12.62 -8.07
CA PHE A 226 -10.33 -13.44 -8.21
C PHE A 226 -10.01 -14.91 -7.95
N VAL A 227 -10.83 -15.59 -7.17
CA VAL A 227 -10.82 -17.06 -7.18
C VAL A 227 -11.21 -17.56 -8.57
N SER A 228 -10.35 -18.26 -9.30
CA SER A 228 -10.66 -18.73 -10.66
C SER A 228 -11.91 -19.63 -10.71
N PRO A 229 -12.71 -19.58 -11.80
CA PRO A 229 -13.81 -20.52 -12.01
C PRO A 229 -13.29 -21.96 -12.09
N PRO A 230 -14.12 -22.99 -11.81
CA PRO A 230 -13.66 -24.38 -11.78
C PRO A 230 -12.95 -24.84 -13.06
N ASP A 231 -13.41 -24.40 -14.23
CA ASP A 231 -12.83 -24.71 -15.54
C ASP A 231 -11.53 -23.94 -15.84
N GLY A 232 -11.34 -22.79 -15.18
CA GLY A 232 -10.11 -22.00 -15.20
C GLY A 232 -9.04 -22.44 -14.20
N ARG A 233 -9.29 -23.46 -13.37
CA ARG A 233 -8.28 -23.97 -12.43
C ARG A 233 -7.22 -24.79 -13.18
N ARG A 234 -5.98 -24.67 -12.72
CA ARG A 234 -4.72 -25.16 -13.33
C ARG A 234 -4.24 -24.26 -14.47
N SER A 235 -2.94 -23.97 -14.46
CA SER A 235 -2.26 -23.23 -15.53
C SER A 235 -2.35 -23.99 -16.85
N GLY A 236 -2.44 -23.26 -17.97
CA GLY A 236 -2.33 -23.83 -19.32
C GLY A 236 -3.57 -24.51 -19.89
N ARG A 237 -4.70 -24.57 -19.16
CA ARG A 237 -5.98 -25.01 -19.75
C ARG A 237 -6.63 -23.89 -20.56
N SER A 238 -7.23 -24.25 -21.70
CA SER A 238 -7.94 -23.34 -22.60
C SER A 238 -9.30 -22.88 -22.07
N GLY A 239 -9.93 -23.67 -21.18
CA GLY A 239 -11.19 -23.31 -20.53
C GLY A 239 -11.00 -22.21 -19.50
N HIS A 240 -11.80 -21.13 -19.60
CA HIS A 240 -11.94 -20.12 -18.55
C HIS A 240 -13.25 -19.34 -18.74
N SER A 241 -14.32 -19.81 -18.09
CA SER A 241 -15.67 -19.25 -18.17
C SER A 241 -15.82 -17.80 -17.67
N GLY A 242 -14.76 -17.25 -17.07
CA GLY A 242 -14.75 -15.90 -16.54
C GLY A 242 -15.18 -15.83 -15.08
N TYR A 243 -15.59 -14.65 -14.67
CA TYR A 243 -15.88 -14.32 -13.28
C TYR A 243 -17.38 -14.03 -13.11
N THR A 244 -17.95 -14.45 -11.99
CA THR A 244 -19.36 -14.26 -11.64
C THR A 244 -19.69 -12.78 -11.40
N SER A 245 -20.95 -12.41 -11.57
CA SER A 245 -21.42 -11.04 -11.28
C SER A 245 -21.10 -10.58 -9.85
N PRO A 246 -21.33 -11.38 -8.78
CA PRO A 246 -20.93 -11.00 -7.43
C PRO A 246 -19.46 -10.61 -7.31
N GLN A 247 -18.55 -11.29 -8.02
CA GLN A 247 -17.14 -10.90 -8.01
C GLN A 247 -16.89 -9.53 -8.63
N TYR A 248 -17.55 -9.22 -9.75
CA TYR A 248 -17.40 -7.91 -10.39
C TYR A 248 -17.96 -6.79 -9.50
N TYR A 249 -19.12 -6.99 -8.87
CA TYR A 249 -19.67 -6.02 -7.92
C TYR A 249 -18.76 -5.82 -6.72
N SER A 250 -18.21 -6.90 -6.15
CA SER A 250 -17.29 -6.79 -5.01
C SER A 250 -15.94 -6.19 -5.40
N LEU A 251 -15.46 -6.41 -6.63
CA LEU A 251 -14.27 -5.72 -7.13
C LEU A 251 -14.54 -4.22 -7.30
N ALA A 252 -15.65 -3.85 -7.93
CA ALA A 252 -16.04 -2.44 -8.13
C ALA A 252 -16.22 -1.73 -6.79
N TRP A 253 -16.91 -2.38 -5.85
CA TRP A 253 -17.06 -1.89 -4.47
C TRP A 253 -15.70 -1.69 -3.81
N LEU A 254 -14.82 -2.69 -3.80
CA LEU A 254 -13.51 -2.60 -3.12
C LEU A 254 -12.61 -1.53 -3.74
N VAL A 255 -12.52 -1.49 -5.07
CA VAL A 255 -11.69 -0.50 -5.76
C VAL A 255 -12.20 0.92 -5.53
N SER A 256 -13.53 1.13 -5.47
CA SER A 256 -14.10 2.44 -5.13
C SER A 256 -13.61 2.96 -3.78
N LYS A 257 -13.24 2.08 -2.85
CA LYS A 257 -12.76 2.45 -1.50
C LYS A 257 -11.29 2.85 -1.44
N THR A 258 -10.56 2.75 -2.54
CA THR A 258 -9.11 3.00 -2.60
C THR A 258 -8.75 4.39 -3.10
N GLY A 259 -9.67 5.07 -3.78
CA GLY A 259 -9.42 6.31 -4.51
C GLY A 259 -8.45 6.19 -5.69
N VAL A 260 -7.98 4.98 -6.03
CA VAL A 260 -7.07 4.79 -7.17
C VAL A 260 -7.81 5.09 -8.48
N PRO A 261 -7.25 5.95 -9.35
CA PRO A 261 -7.89 6.29 -10.62
C PRO A 261 -7.88 5.12 -11.60
N GLU A 262 -8.79 5.14 -12.57
CA GLU A 262 -9.09 4.00 -13.47
C GLU A 262 -7.91 3.62 -14.37
N ASP A 263 -7.09 4.60 -14.74
CA ASP A 263 -5.85 4.43 -15.51
C ASP A 263 -4.73 3.76 -14.70
N ARG A 264 -4.82 3.75 -13.37
CA ARG A 264 -3.91 3.05 -12.46
C ARG A 264 -4.43 1.68 -12.01
N ILE A 265 -5.49 1.18 -12.66
CA ILE A 265 -5.96 -0.21 -12.51
C ILE A 265 -5.39 -1.04 -13.65
N THR A 266 -4.60 -2.05 -13.31
CA THR A 266 -3.88 -2.89 -14.28
C THR A 266 -4.04 -4.37 -13.97
N THR A 267 -3.55 -5.21 -14.87
CA THR A 267 -3.54 -6.66 -14.70
C THR A 267 -2.13 -7.16 -14.46
N HIS A 268 -1.99 -8.33 -13.84
CA HIS A 268 -0.68 -8.95 -13.67
C HIS A 268 0.04 -9.14 -14.99
N ARG A 269 -0.67 -9.60 -16.04
CA ARG A 269 -0.12 -9.70 -17.40
C ARG A 269 0.49 -8.39 -17.91
N ALA A 270 -0.14 -7.25 -17.65
CA ALA A 270 0.33 -5.97 -18.16
C ALA A 270 1.60 -5.46 -17.46
N VAL A 271 1.77 -5.79 -16.17
CA VAL A 271 2.96 -5.40 -15.41
C VAL A 271 4.08 -6.43 -15.47
N ASP A 272 3.80 -7.66 -15.90
CA ASP A 272 4.79 -8.73 -15.96
C ASP A 272 5.95 -8.40 -16.91
N ARG A 273 7.16 -8.71 -16.47
CA ARG A 273 8.39 -8.61 -17.28
C ARG A 273 9.14 -9.94 -17.35
N ALA A 274 8.66 -10.98 -16.67
CA ALA A 274 9.17 -12.34 -16.81
C ALA A 274 8.52 -13.08 -18.01
N GLY A 275 7.42 -12.58 -18.56
CA GLY A 275 6.74 -13.15 -19.74
C GLY A 275 5.91 -14.39 -19.44
N ASN A 276 5.62 -14.67 -18.16
CA ASN A 276 5.00 -15.91 -17.69
C ASN A 276 3.59 -15.71 -17.12
N ARG A 277 3.06 -14.49 -17.15
CA ARG A 277 1.75 -14.15 -16.58
C ARG A 277 0.72 -13.84 -17.66
N SER A 278 -0.48 -14.38 -17.47
CA SER A 278 -1.63 -14.15 -18.35
C SER A 278 -2.88 -13.72 -17.58
N ASP A 279 -2.76 -13.55 -16.26
CA ASP A 279 -3.86 -13.27 -15.35
C ASP A 279 -4.25 -11.79 -15.28
N PRO A 280 -5.54 -11.49 -15.03
CA PRO A 280 -6.67 -12.43 -14.95
C PRO A 280 -7.23 -12.79 -16.34
N ARG A 281 -7.39 -14.09 -16.63
CA ARG A 281 -7.99 -14.56 -17.89
C ARG A 281 -9.48 -14.23 -17.98
N SER A 282 -9.98 -13.97 -19.19
CA SER A 282 -11.38 -13.62 -19.47
C SER A 282 -11.92 -12.44 -18.62
N PHE A 283 -11.06 -11.53 -18.17
CA PHE A 283 -11.48 -10.36 -17.43
C PHE A 283 -12.17 -9.33 -18.34
N ASN A 284 -13.41 -9.02 -18.03
CA ASN A 284 -14.19 -8.00 -18.72
C ASN A 284 -13.89 -6.62 -18.12
N ARG A 285 -12.83 -5.98 -18.60
CA ARG A 285 -12.40 -4.65 -18.14
C ARG A 285 -13.49 -3.60 -18.35
N ALA A 286 -14.14 -3.59 -19.51
CA ALA A 286 -15.17 -2.60 -19.82
C ALA A 286 -16.36 -2.71 -18.85
N GLY A 287 -16.88 -3.92 -18.64
CA GLY A 287 -17.96 -4.17 -17.68
C GLY A 287 -17.58 -3.82 -16.24
N PHE A 288 -16.33 -4.12 -15.83
CA PHE A 288 -15.82 -3.70 -14.53
C PHE A 288 -15.80 -2.17 -14.37
N LEU A 289 -15.27 -1.43 -15.34
CA LEU A 289 -15.19 0.03 -15.26
C LEU A 289 -16.57 0.68 -15.24
N SER A 290 -17.53 0.16 -16.03
CA SER A 290 -18.92 0.61 -15.96
C SER A 290 -19.53 0.40 -14.58
N LEU A 291 -19.24 -0.71 -13.90
CA LEU A 291 -19.70 -0.94 -12.52
C LEU A 291 -18.99 -0.03 -11.51
N LEU A 292 -17.68 0.16 -11.65
CA LEU A 292 -16.89 1.00 -10.75
C LEU A 292 -17.39 2.45 -10.71
N GLN A 293 -17.82 2.98 -11.86
CA GLN A 293 -18.38 4.33 -11.95
C GLN A 293 -19.70 4.51 -11.18
N LEU A 294 -20.39 3.42 -10.84
CA LEU A 294 -21.64 3.47 -10.06
C LEU A 294 -21.40 3.55 -8.55
N TYR A 295 -20.20 3.17 -8.07
CA TYR A 295 -19.88 3.24 -6.64
C TYR A 295 -19.23 4.59 -6.28
N PRO A 296 -19.66 5.24 -5.18
CA PRO A 296 -18.98 6.42 -4.66
C PRO A 296 -17.51 6.13 -4.33
N LYS A 297 -16.60 6.90 -4.92
CA LYS A 297 -15.16 6.79 -4.66
C LYS A 297 -14.82 7.41 -3.30
N THR A 298 -14.15 6.65 -2.44
CA THR A 298 -13.69 7.05 -1.12
C THR A 298 -12.23 6.63 -0.91
N ASN A 299 -11.61 7.05 0.20
CA ASN A 299 -10.22 6.74 0.57
C ASN A 299 -10.16 5.93 1.88
N GLU A 300 -11.05 4.96 2.02
CA GLU A 300 -11.15 4.08 3.19
C GLU A 300 -10.01 3.04 3.23
N VAL A 301 -9.57 2.56 2.06
CA VAL A 301 -8.40 1.68 1.90
C VAL A 301 -7.20 2.55 1.54
N ARG A 302 -6.40 2.92 2.56
CA ARG A 302 -5.20 3.75 2.38
C ARG A 302 -3.98 2.91 2.02
N ILE A 303 -3.65 2.87 0.74
CA ILE A 303 -2.51 2.12 0.20
C ILE A 303 -1.22 2.91 0.45
N GLY A 304 -0.19 2.24 0.97
CA GLY A 304 1.11 2.86 1.21
C GLY A 304 1.31 3.34 2.64
N CYS A 305 2.30 4.21 2.82
CA CYS A 305 2.73 4.64 4.14
C CYS A 305 1.74 5.65 4.78
N PRO A 306 1.37 5.49 6.07
CA PRO A 306 0.53 6.46 6.77
C PRO A 306 1.13 7.86 6.74
N GLY A 307 0.29 8.89 6.57
CA GLY A 307 0.72 10.29 6.55
C GLY A 307 1.19 10.80 5.18
N GLN A 308 1.24 9.94 4.16
CA GLN A 308 1.41 10.41 2.78
C GLN A 308 0.06 10.90 2.26
N SER A 309 -0.08 12.22 2.12
CA SER A 309 -1.19 12.78 1.33
C SER A 309 -0.94 12.48 -0.14
N PRO A 310 -1.98 12.24 -0.95
CA PRO A 310 -1.84 12.35 -2.40
C PRO A 310 -1.26 13.73 -2.68
N ALA A 311 -0.20 13.82 -3.50
CA ALA A 311 0.20 15.11 -4.02
C ALA A 311 -1.07 15.78 -4.61
N PRO A 312 -1.32 17.07 -4.31
CA PRO A 312 -2.50 17.73 -4.84
C PRO A 312 -2.51 17.53 -6.35
N SER A 313 -3.59 16.95 -6.86
CA SER A 313 -3.83 16.88 -8.30
C SER A 313 -3.75 18.32 -8.79
N LEU A 314 -2.74 18.62 -9.61
CA LEU A 314 -2.84 19.76 -10.50
C LEU A 314 -4.03 19.45 -11.40
N GLN A 315 -5.20 20.00 -11.04
CA GLN A 315 -6.32 20.07 -11.96
C GLN A 315 -5.85 20.88 -13.19
N PRO A 316 -6.33 20.52 -14.39
CA PRO A 316 -5.98 21.24 -15.62
C PRO A 316 -6.33 22.72 -15.55
#